data_AF-A6HGN3-F1
#
_entry.id   AF-A6HGN3-F1
#
_cell.length_a   1.000
_cell.length_b   1.000
_cell.length_c   1.000
_cell.angle_alpha   90.00
_cell.angle_beta   90.00
_cell.angle_gamma   90.00
#
_symmetry.space_group_name_H-M   'P 1'
#
loop_
_entity.id
_entity.type
_entity.pdbx_description
1 polymer ?
#
loop_
_entity_poly.entity_id
_entity_poly.type
_entity_poly.pdbx_seq_one_letter_code
_entity_poly.pdbx_strand_id
1 'polypeptide(L)'
;MCFNYAKKNVEQNNLSDLIKVVKVPQKTLLMDALKEESEIVYDFCMCNPPFFANQLEAKGVNSRNSRRPPPSSVNTGGITEIMAEGGELEFVKRIIHDSLQLKKRLRWYSCMLGKKCSLAPLKEELRIQGVPKVTFTEFCQGRTMRWALAWSFYDDVTVPSPPSKRRKLEKPRKPITFVVLGSVMKELSLKASSLGSETVEGIVVVTTWIEKILTDLKVQHKRIPCGREEVSLFLTAIENSWIHLRRKRRERVRQLREVPRAPEDVILALEERKSTPKELSSGQDMTHCLQESALCGLDVPEGESAAVGGHCFSQKLLCQEETPEAMEDERDEERGGMEAMESCKGSSNGAQDGEASEKGDHLDGAAGHYLFKCLMNIKKEADDAVVEMHWVEGQNRDLMNQLCTYIRNQILRLVAS
;
A
#
# COMPACT_ATOMS: atom_id res chain seq x y z
N MET A 1 -31.89 -31.49 -22.92
CA MET A 1 -31.10 -31.54 -24.17
C MET A 1 -29.74 -32.20 -23.98
N CYS A 2 -28.91 -31.73 -23.05
CA CYS A 2 -27.47 -32.06 -22.97
C CYS A 2 -27.14 -33.57 -22.99
N PHE A 3 -27.88 -34.41 -22.25
CA PHE A 3 -27.73 -35.88 -22.28
C PHE A 3 -27.80 -36.47 -23.71
N ASN A 4 -28.78 -36.07 -24.52
CA ASN A 4 -28.96 -36.59 -25.88
C ASN A 4 -27.77 -36.20 -26.78
N TYR A 5 -27.28 -34.96 -26.65
CA TYR A 5 -26.11 -34.48 -27.38
C TYR A 5 -24.82 -35.17 -26.90
N ALA A 6 -24.64 -35.37 -25.59
CA ALA A 6 -23.49 -36.08 -25.04
C ALA A 6 -23.43 -37.53 -25.54
N LYS A 7 -24.56 -38.25 -25.48
CA LYS A 7 -24.66 -39.62 -26.00
C LYS A 7 -24.34 -39.69 -27.50
N LYS A 8 -24.99 -38.86 -28.32
CA LYS A 8 -24.70 -38.79 -29.77
C LYS A 8 -23.22 -38.45 -30.06
N ASN A 9 -22.64 -37.54 -29.28
CA ASN A 9 -21.25 -37.13 -29.45
C ASN A 9 -20.25 -38.25 -29.11
N VAL A 10 -20.57 -39.15 -28.18
CA VAL A 10 -19.76 -40.35 -27.91
C VAL A 10 -19.93 -41.38 -29.04
N GLU A 11 -21.17 -41.65 -29.44
CA GLU A 11 -21.51 -42.64 -30.47
C GLU A 11 -20.87 -42.29 -31.83
N GLN A 12 -20.96 -41.03 -32.27
CA GLN A 12 -20.40 -40.58 -33.56
C GLN A 12 -18.87 -40.48 -33.59
N ASN A 13 -18.19 -40.66 -32.44
CA ASN A 13 -16.73 -40.74 -32.33
C ASN A 13 -16.25 -42.17 -31.97
N ASN A 14 -17.15 -43.16 -31.94
CA ASN A 14 -16.85 -44.55 -31.61
C ASN A 14 -16.22 -44.76 -30.21
N LEU A 15 -16.53 -43.88 -29.24
CA LEU A 15 -15.96 -43.93 -27.87
C LEU A 15 -16.88 -44.63 -26.84
N SER A 16 -17.92 -45.33 -27.29
CA SER A 16 -18.92 -45.96 -26.42
C SER A 16 -18.33 -46.96 -25.43
N ASP A 17 -17.29 -47.69 -25.83
CA ASP A 17 -16.60 -48.69 -25.00
C ASP A 17 -15.77 -48.06 -23.86
N LEU A 18 -15.53 -46.74 -23.93
CA LEU A 18 -14.76 -45.98 -22.95
C LEU A 18 -15.61 -44.96 -22.17
N ILE A 19 -16.81 -44.58 -22.68
CA ILE A 19 -17.61 -43.47 -22.13
C ILE A 19 -19.09 -43.87 -21.98
N LYS A 20 -19.44 -44.42 -20.81
CA LYS A 20 -20.81 -44.76 -20.39
C LYS A 20 -21.62 -43.49 -20.04
N VAL A 21 -22.37 -42.94 -20.99
CA VAL A 21 -23.22 -41.74 -20.77
C VAL A 21 -24.53 -42.11 -20.07
N VAL A 22 -24.68 -41.73 -18.80
CA VAL A 22 -25.88 -41.99 -17.98
C VAL A 22 -26.71 -40.72 -17.71
N LYS A 23 -28.00 -40.89 -17.37
CA LYS A 23 -28.91 -39.80 -16.98
C LYS A 23 -29.38 -39.99 -15.54
N VAL A 24 -28.79 -39.23 -14.62
CA VAL A 24 -29.10 -39.27 -13.17
C VAL A 24 -30.28 -38.36 -12.80
N PRO A 25 -31.00 -38.64 -11.69
CA PRO A 25 -31.95 -37.69 -11.10
C PRO A 25 -31.23 -36.51 -10.43
N GLN A 26 -31.90 -35.38 -10.25
CA GLN A 26 -31.30 -34.14 -9.73
C GLN A 26 -30.95 -34.15 -8.23
N LYS A 27 -31.29 -35.21 -7.47
CA LYS A 27 -31.24 -35.20 -6.00
C LYS A 27 -29.91 -35.65 -5.38
N THR A 28 -29.08 -36.43 -6.07
CA THR A 28 -27.72 -36.77 -5.63
C THR A 28 -26.72 -36.59 -6.77
N LEU A 29 -25.41 -36.52 -6.47
CA LEU A 29 -24.40 -36.20 -7.46
C LEU A 29 -23.54 -37.42 -7.83
N LEU A 30 -22.94 -38.07 -6.83
CA LEU A 30 -22.10 -39.26 -7.03
C LEU A 30 -22.78 -40.54 -6.51
N MET A 31 -23.68 -40.44 -5.53
CA MET A 31 -24.34 -41.61 -4.93
C MET A 31 -25.16 -42.42 -5.94
N ASP A 32 -26.17 -41.81 -6.58
CA ASP A 32 -27.03 -42.53 -7.53
C ASP A 32 -26.23 -43.05 -8.75
N ALA A 33 -25.20 -42.31 -9.18
CA ALA A 33 -24.34 -42.71 -10.28
C ALA A 33 -23.50 -43.96 -10.00
N LEU A 34 -23.22 -44.26 -8.72
CA LEU A 34 -22.32 -45.33 -8.28
C LEU A 34 -23.04 -46.40 -7.44
N LYS A 35 -24.37 -46.50 -7.55
CA LYS A 35 -25.19 -47.48 -6.80
C LYS A 35 -24.97 -48.93 -7.24
N GLU A 36 -24.88 -49.16 -8.55
CA GLU A 36 -24.84 -50.50 -9.15
C GLU A 36 -23.43 -51.11 -9.21
N GLU A 37 -22.39 -50.26 -9.19
CA GLU A 37 -20.99 -50.63 -9.45
C GLU A 37 -20.16 -50.63 -8.15
N SER A 38 -20.63 -51.36 -7.14
CA SER A 38 -20.08 -51.36 -5.77
C SER A 38 -18.60 -51.77 -5.68
N GLU A 39 -18.17 -52.73 -6.50
CA GLU A 39 -16.84 -53.35 -6.46
C GLU A 39 -15.75 -52.52 -7.17
N ILE A 40 -16.13 -51.61 -8.07
CA ILE A 40 -15.17 -50.82 -8.85
C ILE A 40 -14.67 -49.62 -8.01
N VAL A 41 -13.36 -49.56 -7.80
CA VAL A 41 -12.66 -48.36 -7.32
C VAL A 41 -12.28 -47.50 -8.52
N TYR A 42 -12.78 -46.27 -8.55
CA TYR A 42 -12.47 -45.30 -9.61
C TYR A 42 -11.21 -44.50 -9.27
N ASP A 43 -10.40 -44.16 -10.28
CA ASP A 43 -9.22 -43.30 -10.05
C ASP A 43 -9.62 -41.86 -9.68
N PHE A 44 -10.64 -41.28 -10.36
CA PHE A 44 -11.05 -39.92 -10.07
C PHE A 44 -12.51 -39.62 -10.43
N CYS A 45 -13.06 -38.56 -9.83
CA CYS A 45 -14.14 -37.78 -10.42
C CYS A 45 -13.66 -36.36 -10.75
N MET A 46 -14.25 -35.75 -11.78
CA MET A 46 -14.05 -34.35 -12.13
C MET A 46 -15.40 -33.67 -12.39
N CYS A 47 -15.52 -32.39 -12.05
CA CYS A 47 -16.77 -31.64 -12.17
C CYS A 47 -16.52 -30.18 -12.57
N ASN A 48 -17.36 -29.66 -13.46
CA ASN A 48 -17.53 -28.24 -13.71
C ASN A 48 -18.93 -27.84 -13.15
N PRO A 49 -18.99 -27.22 -11.95
CA PRO A 49 -20.25 -26.98 -11.26
C PRO A 49 -20.96 -25.73 -11.82
N PRO A 50 -22.30 -25.64 -11.68
CA PRO A 50 -23.03 -24.41 -11.94
C PRO A 50 -22.55 -23.29 -10.99
N PHE A 51 -21.87 -22.28 -11.55
CA PHE A 51 -21.17 -21.28 -10.75
C PHE A 51 -22.09 -20.33 -9.96
N PHE A 52 -23.31 -20.06 -10.45
CA PHE A 52 -24.11 -18.93 -9.99
C PHE A 52 -25.22 -19.32 -9.01
N ALA A 53 -25.39 -18.55 -7.93
CA ALA A 53 -26.46 -18.78 -6.97
C ALA A 53 -27.83 -18.25 -7.45
N ASN A 54 -27.83 -17.24 -8.33
CA ASN A 54 -29.04 -16.59 -8.84
C ASN A 54 -28.77 -15.86 -10.18
N GLN A 55 -29.83 -15.36 -10.81
CA GLN A 55 -29.75 -14.71 -12.13
C GLN A 55 -28.99 -13.36 -12.10
N LEU A 56 -28.98 -12.64 -10.98
CA LEU A 56 -28.19 -11.39 -10.84
C LEU A 56 -26.69 -11.70 -10.89
N GLU A 57 -26.26 -12.74 -10.19
CA GLU A 57 -24.87 -13.20 -10.22
C GLU A 57 -24.48 -13.71 -11.62
N ALA A 58 -25.37 -14.47 -12.29
CA ALA A 58 -25.15 -14.93 -13.67
C ALA A 58 -25.09 -13.79 -14.70
N LYS A 59 -25.81 -12.68 -14.48
CA LYS A 59 -25.71 -11.44 -15.26
C LYS A 59 -24.43 -10.64 -14.98
N GLY A 60 -23.66 -10.99 -13.93
CA GLY A 60 -22.36 -10.37 -13.62
C GLY A 60 -22.44 -8.92 -13.11
N VAL A 61 -23.63 -8.41 -12.77
CA VAL A 61 -23.86 -7.00 -12.38
C VAL A 61 -23.29 -6.62 -11.01
N ASN A 62 -22.87 -7.61 -10.21
CA ASN A 62 -22.29 -7.44 -8.87
C ASN A 62 -20.87 -6.85 -8.93
N SER A 63 -20.76 -5.57 -9.29
CA SER A 63 -19.51 -4.84 -9.47
C SER A 63 -19.48 -3.56 -8.61
N ARG A 64 -18.37 -3.34 -7.89
CA ARG A 64 -18.12 -2.10 -7.12
C ARG A 64 -17.95 -0.85 -8.00
N ASN A 65 -17.87 -1.01 -9.32
CA ASN A 65 -17.78 0.07 -10.30
C ASN A 65 -18.70 -0.26 -11.48
N SER A 66 -19.66 0.61 -11.77
CA SER A 66 -20.61 0.49 -12.88
C SER A 66 -19.94 0.58 -14.26
N ARG A 67 -18.78 1.23 -14.35
CA ARG A 67 -17.96 1.33 -15.58
C ARG A 67 -17.03 0.13 -15.78
N ARG A 68 -17.25 -1.00 -15.09
CA ARG A 68 -16.47 -2.23 -15.30
C ARG A 68 -16.73 -2.76 -16.72
N PRO A 69 -15.70 -2.99 -17.55
CA PRO A 69 -15.90 -3.55 -18.89
C PRO A 69 -16.59 -4.93 -18.83
N PRO A 70 -17.51 -5.23 -19.77
CA PRO A 70 -18.16 -6.53 -19.87
C PRO A 70 -17.16 -7.65 -20.21
N PRO A 71 -17.49 -8.92 -19.95
CA PRO A 71 -16.68 -10.04 -20.42
C PRO A 71 -16.68 -10.10 -21.96
N SER A 72 -15.55 -10.50 -22.56
CA SER A 72 -15.44 -10.73 -24.02
C SER A 72 -16.01 -12.08 -24.47
N SER A 73 -16.78 -12.75 -23.60
CA SER A 73 -17.35 -14.08 -23.81
C SER A 73 -18.81 -14.09 -23.36
N VAL A 74 -19.71 -14.55 -24.21
CA VAL A 74 -21.12 -14.79 -23.88
C VAL A 74 -21.27 -16.07 -23.04
N ASN A 75 -22.25 -16.10 -22.13
CA ASN A 75 -22.67 -17.31 -21.44
C ASN A 75 -23.92 -17.87 -22.13
N THR A 76 -23.82 -19.10 -22.65
CA THR A 76 -24.90 -19.79 -23.40
C THR A 76 -25.38 -21.07 -22.71
N GLY A 77 -24.88 -21.37 -21.50
CA GLY A 77 -25.28 -22.58 -20.76
C GLY A 77 -26.74 -22.53 -20.31
N GLY A 78 -27.40 -23.69 -20.29
CA GLY A 78 -28.75 -23.84 -19.75
C GLY A 78 -28.80 -23.57 -18.25
N ILE A 79 -30.00 -23.27 -17.71
CA ILE A 79 -30.18 -22.86 -16.31
C ILE A 79 -29.47 -23.82 -15.32
N THR A 80 -29.59 -25.14 -15.52
CA THR A 80 -28.96 -26.18 -14.68
C THR A 80 -27.44 -26.29 -14.83
N GLU A 81 -26.86 -25.72 -15.88
CA GLU A 81 -25.41 -25.72 -16.15
C GLU A 81 -24.74 -24.46 -15.60
N ILE A 82 -25.50 -23.37 -15.44
CA ILE A 82 -24.99 -22.08 -14.97
C ILE A 82 -25.38 -21.77 -13.52
N MET A 83 -26.52 -22.28 -13.05
CA MET A 83 -27.12 -21.93 -11.75
C MET A 83 -27.50 -23.15 -10.91
N ALA A 84 -27.31 -23.02 -9.61
CA ALA A 84 -27.82 -23.95 -8.60
C ALA A 84 -28.10 -23.20 -7.29
N GLU A 85 -28.92 -23.79 -6.43
CA GLU A 85 -29.13 -23.30 -5.06
C GLU A 85 -27.80 -23.25 -4.30
N GLY A 86 -27.49 -22.06 -3.76
CA GLY A 86 -26.20 -21.73 -3.13
C GLY A 86 -25.01 -21.58 -4.08
N GLY A 87 -25.22 -21.71 -5.40
CA GLY A 87 -24.18 -21.65 -6.43
C GLY A 87 -23.10 -22.73 -6.25
N GLU A 88 -21.90 -22.46 -6.77
CA GLU A 88 -20.80 -23.44 -6.69
C GLU A 88 -20.40 -23.81 -5.25
N LEU A 89 -20.59 -22.93 -4.26
CA LEU A 89 -20.18 -23.20 -2.88
C LEU A 89 -20.97 -24.37 -2.29
N GLU A 90 -22.30 -24.26 -2.30
CA GLU A 90 -23.16 -25.35 -1.80
C GLU A 90 -23.21 -26.54 -2.77
N PHE A 91 -23.00 -26.33 -4.08
CA PHE A 91 -22.84 -27.44 -5.02
C PHE A 91 -21.61 -28.30 -4.69
N VAL A 92 -20.45 -27.69 -4.44
CA VAL A 92 -19.23 -28.45 -4.12
C VAL A 92 -19.28 -29.02 -2.70
N LYS A 93 -19.92 -28.36 -1.73
CA LYS A 93 -20.24 -28.99 -0.44
C LYS A 93 -21.06 -30.26 -0.58
N ARG A 94 -22.03 -30.35 -1.50
CA ARG A 94 -22.74 -31.61 -1.78
C ARG A 94 -21.80 -32.69 -2.33
N ILE A 95 -20.81 -32.35 -3.18
CA ILE A 95 -19.76 -33.29 -3.62
C ILE A 95 -18.88 -33.73 -2.44
N ILE A 96 -18.53 -32.81 -1.52
CA ILE A 96 -17.76 -33.13 -0.31
C ILE A 96 -18.56 -34.10 0.58
N HIS A 97 -19.85 -33.83 0.81
CA HIS A 97 -20.73 -34.70 1.59
C HIS A 97 -20.88 -36.10 0.96
N ASP A 98 -21.06 -36.20 -0.36
CA ASP A 98 -21.05 -37.48 -1.06
C ASP A 98 -19.69 -38.20 -0.90
N SER A 99 -18.57 -37.46 -0.97
CA SER A 99 -17.23 -38.03 -0.78
C SER A 99 -17.00 -38.58 0.63
N LEU A 100 -17.64 -38.03 1.66
CA LEU A 100 -17.50 -38.51 3.04
C LEU A 100 -18.14 -39.88 3.29
N GLN A 101 -19.07 -40.33 2.44
CA GLN A 101 -19.65 -41.68 2.52
C GLN A 101 -18.98 -42.64 1.51
N LEU A 102 -18.60 -42.15 0.32
CA LEU A 102 -17.87 -42.96 -0.68
C LEU A 102 -16.41 -43.24 -0.31
N LYS A 103 -15.74 -42.31 0.41
CA LYS A 103 -14.37 -42.36 0.93
C LYS A 103 -13.32 -42.91 -0.04
N LYS A 104 -13.01 -44.21 0.05
CA LYS A 104 -11.98 -44.88 -0.76
C LYS A 104 -12.53 -45.53 -2.06
N ARG A 105 -13.83 -45.39 -2.38
CA ARG A 105 -14.38 -45.79 -3.70
C ARG A 105 -13.88 -44.93 -4.87
N LEU A 106 -13.33 -43.74 -4.59
CA LEU A 106 -12.61 -42.92 -5.56
C LEU A 106 -11.23 -42.55 -5.01
N ARG A 107 -10.17 -42.66 -5.83
CA ARG A 107 -8.81 -42.29 -5.41
C ARG A 107 -8.62 -40.77 -5.34
N TRP A 108 -9.29 -40.00 -6.19
CA TRP A 108 -9.35 -38.53 -6.14
C TRP A 108 -10.74 -37.95 -6.42
N TYR A 109 -11.19 -37.05 -5.56
CA TYR A 109 -12.32 -36.18 -5.84
C TYR A 109 -11.78 -34.84 -6.36
N SER A 110 -12.36 -34.29 -7.43
CA SER A 110 -11.96 -32.97 -7.93
C SER A 110 -13.12 -32.15 -8.52
N CYS A 111 -13.02 -30.83 -8.38
CA CYS A 111 -14.00 -29.88 -8.92
C CYS A 111 -13.33 -28.56 -9.33
N MET A 112 -13.73 -28.02 -10.49
CA MET A 112 -13.34 -26.68 -10.95
C MET A 112 -14.17 -25.59 -10.25
N LEU A 113 -13.55 -24.47 -9.89
CA LEU A 113 -14.21 -23.32 -9.28
C LEU A 113 -14.11 -22.10 -10.20
N GLY A 114 -15.25 -21.44 -10.42
CA GLY A 114 -15.41 -20.21 -11.18
C GLY A 114 -14.90 -18.98 -10.45
N LYS A 115 -15.05 -18.92 -9.11
CA LYS A 115 -14.73 -17.75 -8.28
C LYS A 115 -13.61 -18.07 -7.28
N LYS A 116 -12.63 -17.17 -7.15
CA LYS A 116 -11.51 -17.33 -6.18
C LYS A 116 -11.98 -17.32 -4.71
N CYS A 117 -13.09 -16.65 -4.40
CA CYS A 117 -13.63 -16.59 -3.05
C CYS A 117 -14.13 -17.95 -2.54
N SER A 118 -14.59 -18.84 -3.42
CA SER A 118 -15.13 -20.17 -3.07
C SER A 118 -14.05 -21.14 -2.57
N LEU A 119 -12.78 -20.93 -2.97
CA LEU A 119 -11.67 -21.83 -2.61
C LEU A 119 -11.34 -21.84 -1.11
N ALA A 120 -11.48 -20.70 -0.42
CA ALA A 120 -11.18 -20.61 1.01
C ALA A 120 -12.17 -21.40 1.90
N PRO A 121 -13.51 -21.17 1.84
CA PRO A 121 -14.47 -21.93 2.64
C PRO A 121 -14.53 -23.41 2.27
N LEU A 122 -14.35 -23.79 0.99
CA LEU A 122 -14.33 -25.20 0.61
C LEU A 122 -13.10 -25.96 1.13
N LYS A 123 -11.94 -25.29 1.24
CA LYS A 123 -10.78 -25.86 1.93
C LYS A 123 -10.98 -25.99 3.44
N GLU A 124 -11.71 -25.05 4.04
CA GLU A 124 -12.01 -25.08 5.47
C GLU A 124 -13.05 -26.16 5.81
N GLU A 125 -14.05 -26.37 4.96
CA GLU A 125 -14.97 -27.51 5.03
C GLU A 125 -14.20 -28.84 5.02
N LEU A 126 -13.33 -29.06 4.04
CA LEU A 126 -12.47 -30.27 3.97
C LEU A 126 -11.58 -30.45 5.22
N ARG A 127 -11.13 -29.36 5.83
CA ARG A 127 -10.35 -29.38 7.08
C ARG A 127 -11.20 -29.76 8.30
N ILE A 128 -12.41 -29.21 8.41
CA ILE A 128 -13.36 -29.51 9.49
C ILE A 128 -13.82 -30.97 9.41
N GLN A 129 -14.07 -31.47 8.20
CA GLN A 129 -14.46 -32.86 7.93
C GLN A 129 -13.29 -33.87 7.99
N GLY A 130 -12.08 -33.43 8.37
CA GLY A 130 -10.93 -34.31 8.62
C GLY A 130 -10.34 -35.00 7.37
N VAL A 131 -10.50 -34.42 6.18
CA VAL A 131 -10.04 -35.04 4.93
C VAL A 131 -8.51 -34.99 4.82
N PRO A 132 -7.80 -36.14 4.72
CA PRO A 132 -6.35 -36.20 5.00
C PRO A 132 -5.48 -35.63 3.87
N LYS A 133 -5.92 -35.68 2.61
CA LYS A 133 -5.18 -35.12 1.46
C LYS A 133 -6.03 -34.06 0.77
N VAL A 134 -5.53 -32.83 0.68
CA VAL A 134 -6.18 -31.71 -0.02
C VAL A 134 -5.16 -30.90 -0.81
N THR A 135 -5.43 -30.63 -2.09
CA THR A 135 -4.64 -29.71 -2.92
C THR A 135 -5.54 -28.86 -3.83
N PHE A 136 -4.96 -27.85 -4.46
CA PHE A 136 -5.66 -26.94 -5.34
C PHE A 136 -4.73 -26.39 -6.42
N THR A 137 -5.28 -25.94 -7.55
CA THR A 137 -4.51 -25.29 -8.61
C THR A 137 -5.22 -24.10 -9.24
N GLU A 138 -4.50 -23.31 -10.04
CA GLU A 138 -5.02 -22.17 -10.82
C GLU A 138 -4.86 -22.48 -12.32
N PHE A 139 -5.96 -22.46 -13.07
CA PHE A 139 -5.94 -22.55 -14.53
C PHE A 139 -5.95 -21.14 -15.13
N CYS A 140 -4.91 -20.82 -15.91
CA CYS A 140 -4.67 -19.48 -16.42
C CYS A 140 -4.73 -19.48 -17.96
N GLN A 141 -5.88 -19.11 -18.53
CA GLN A 141 -6.06 -19.04 -19.99
C GLN A 141 -6.57 -17.64 -20.39
N GLY A 142 -5.69 -16.86 -21.03
CA GLY A 142 -5.95 -15.47 -21.38
C GLY A 142 -6.26 -14.61 -20.14
N ARG A 143 -7.39 -13.88 -20.18
CA ARG A 143 -7.87 -13.04 -19.06
C ARG A 143 -8.70 -13.82 -18.02
N THR A 144 -9.11 -15.04 -18.32
CA THR A 144 -10.06 -15.80 -17.50
C THR A 144 -9.30 -16.82 -16.66
N MET A 145 -9.22 -16.57 -15.36
CA MET A 145 -8.73 -17.56 -14.40
C MET A 145 -9.86 -18.48 -13.93
N ARG A 146 -9.50 -19.74 -13.66
CA ARG A 146 -10.29 -20.71 -12.89
C ARG A 146 -9.40 -21.30 -11.81
N TRP A 147 -10.02 -21.93 -10.83
CA TRP A 147 -9.33 -22.73 -9.82
C TRP A 147 -9.81 -24.17 -9.93
N ALA A 148 -9.06 -25.12 -9.38
CA ALA A 148 -9.59 -26.44 -9.10
C ALA A 148 -9.19 -26.85 -7.68
N LEU A 149 -10.09 -27.55 -7.00
CA LEU A 149 -9.89 -28.14 -5.68
C LEU A 149 -9.95 -29.65 -5.83
N ALA A 150 -9.01 -30.37 -5.22
CA ALA A 150 -8.96 -31.83 -5.26
C ALA A 150 -8.61 -32.40 -3.88
N TRP A 151 -9.21 -33.54 -3.54
CA TRP A 151 -9.01 -34.19 -2.24
C TRP A 151 -9.08 -35.72 -2.34
N SER A 152 -8.52 -36.39 -1.33
CA SER A 152 -8.50 -37.84 -1.24
C SER A 152 -8.54 -38.33 0.21
N PHE A 153 -9.09 -39.52 0.38
CA PHE A 153 -9.07 -40.29 1.64
C PHE A 153 -7.97 -41.37 1.64
N TYR A 154 -7.16 -41.46 0.59
CA TYR A 154 -6.03 -42.39 0.49
C TYR A 154 -4.74 -41.82 1.08
N ASP A 155 -3.94 -42.71 1.67
CA ASP A 155 -2.74 -42.37 2.43
C ASP A 155 -1.48 -42.47 1.53
N ASP A 156 -1.52 -43.39 0.57
CA ASP A 156 -0.53 -43.68 -0.47
C ASP A 156 -0.46 -42.63 -1.59
N VAL A 157 -1.51 -41.81 -1.80
CA VAL A 157 -1.51 -40.88 -2.94
C VAL A 157 -0.53 -39.72 -2.73
N THR A 158 0.40 -39.58 -3.68
CA THR A 158 1.25 -38.40 -3.85
C THR A 158 0.36 -37.18 -4.13
N VAL A 159 0.50 -36.13 -3.34
CA VAL A 159 -0.30 -34.90 -3.48
C VAL A 159 0.45 -33.92 -4.38
N PRO A 160 -0.09 -33.53 -5.56
CA PRO A 160 0.49 -32.47 -6.37
C PRO A 160 0.59 -31.18 -5.57
N SER A 161 1.78 -30.56 -5.56
CA SER A 161 1.98 -29.30 -4.86
C SER A 161 1.11 -28.20 -5.50
N PRO A 162 0.38 -27.40 -4.70
CA PRO A 162 -0.39 -26.28 -5.24
C PRO A 162 0.56 -25.25 -5.87
N PRO A 163 0.09 -24.43 -6.83
CA PRO A 163 0.88 -23.39 -7.45
C PRO A 163 1.62 -22.57 -6.41
N SER A 164 2.95 -22.54 -6.54
CA SER A 164 3.79 -21.76 -5.64
C SER A 164 3.26 -20.34 -5.55
N LYS A 165 3.27 -19.75 -4.34
CA LYS A 165 3.12 -18.30 -4.22
C LYS A 165 4.26 -17.69 -5.02
N ARG A 166 3.99 -17.32 -6.28
CA ARG A 166 4.85 -16.44 -7.06
C ARG A 166 4.91 -15.15 -6.25
N ARG A 167 5.93 -15.02 -5.39
CA ARG A 167 6.44 -13.71 -4.98
C ARG A 167 6.55 -12.97 -6.30
N LYS A 168 5.80 -11.87 -6.47
CA LYS A 168 6.09 -10.98 -7.59
C LYS A 168 7.56 -10.67 -7.42
N LEU A 169 8.38 -11.07 -8.40
CA LEU A 169 9.76 -10.64 -8.45
C LEU A 169 9.68 -9.12 -8.34
N GLU A 170 10.18 -8.57 -7.23
CA GLU A 170 9.97 -7.17 -6.89
C GLU A 170 10.53 -6.37 -8.06
N LYS A 171 9.64 -5.77 -8.87
CA LYS A 171 10.07 -5.05 -10.08
C LYS A 171 11.12 -4.03 -9.61
N PRO A 172 12.36 -4.05 -10.17
CA PRO A 172 13.46 -3.27 -9.63
C PRO A 172 13.01 -1.82 -9.48
N ARG A 173 12.86 -1.41 -8.21
CA ARG A 173 12.13 -0.20 -7.86
C ARG A 173 13.04 0.96 -8.23
N LYS A 174 12.66 1.77 -9.22
CA LYS A 174 13.49 2.90 -9.68
C LYS A 174 13.97 3.74 -8.49
N PRO A 175 15.24 4.20 -8.49
CA PRO A 175 15.75 5.11 -7.49
C PRO A 175 14.95 6.42 -7.50
N ILE A 176 15.02 7.16 -6.39
CA ILE A 176 14.67 8.58 -6.40
C ILE A 176 15.85 9.30 -7.06
N THR A 177 15.61 10.25 -7.96
CA THR A 177 16.69 11.01 -8.60
C THR A 177 16.48 12.52 -8.49
N PHE A 178 17.59 13.26 -8.44
CA PHE A 178 17.60 14.68 -8.77
C PHE A 178 18.91 15.07 -9.47
N VAL A 179 18.83 16.12 -10.28
CA VAL A 179 19.99 16.67 -11.01
C VAL A 179 20.54 17.87 -10.26
N VAL A 180 21.87 17.97 -10.18
CA VAL A 180 22.64 19.16 -9.81
C VAL A 180 23.29 19.67 -11.09
N LEU A 181 22.83 20.82 -11.58
CA LEU A 181 23.28 21.37 -12.86
C LEU A 181 24.77 21.75 -12.81
N GLY A 182 25.48 21.67 -13.94
CA GLY A 182 26.89 22.06 -14.04
C GLY A 182 27.20 23.50 -13.63
N SER A 183 26.23 24.42 -13.74
CA SER A 183 26.31 25.77 -13.17
C SER A 183 26.29 25.77 -11.64
N VAL A 184 25.41 24.98 -11.02
CA VAL A 184 25.34 24.78 -9.57
C VAL A 184 26.62 24.09 -9.06
N MET A 185 27.17 23.13 -9.81
CA MET A 185 28.47 22.52 -9.48
C MET A 185 29.62 23.52 -9.48
N LYS A 186 29.71 24.38 -10.51
CA LYS A 186 30.76 25.43 -10.59
C LYS A 186 30.73 26.36 -9.38
N GLU A 187 29.55 26.79 -8.95
CA GLU A 187 29.40 27.65 -7.76
C GLU A 187 29.78 26.92 -6.46
N LEU A 188 29.40 25.65 -6.32
CA LEU A 188 29.81 24.81 -5.19
C LEU A 188 31.33 24.58 -5.14
N SER A 189 32.01 24.55 -6.30
CA SER A 189 33.47 24.47 -6.39
C SER A 189 34.15 25.77 -5.98
N LEU A 190 33.65 26.93 -6.44
CA LEU A 190 34.15 28.24 -5.99
C LEU A 190 34.07 28.37 -4.46
N LYS A 191 32.96 27.90 -3.86
CA LYS A 191 32.75 27.86 -2.39
C LYS A 191 33.51 26.74 -1.67
N ALA A 192 34.14 25.80 -2.39
CA ALA A 192 35.08 24.84 -1.81
C ALA A 192 36.53 25.36 -1.85
N SER A 193 36.94 26.02 -2.94
CA SER A 193 38.27 26.61 -3.05
C SER A 193 38.48 27.83 -2.14
N SER A 194 37.44 28.60 -1.82
CA SER A 194 37.52 29.64 -0.78
C SER A 194 37.71 29.08 0.65
N LEU A 195 37.54 27.76 0.84
CA LEU A 195 37.87 27.02 2.06
C LEU A 195 39.18 26.22 1.93
N GLY A 196 39.96 26.41 0.86
CA GLY A 196 41.33 25.88 0.72
C GLY A 196 41.49 24.53 0.02
N SER A 197 40.47 24.06 -0.74
CA SER A 197 40.62 22.85 -1.58
C SER A 197 41.11 23.16 -3.00
N GLU A 198 42.02 22.30 -3.49
CA GLU A 198 42.48 22.25 -4.89
C GLU A 198 41.34 21.89 -5.87
N THR A 199 41.62 21.90 -7.18
CA THR A 199 40.65 21.66 -8.26
C THR A 199 40.19 20.20 -8.34
N VAL A 200 39.28 19.83 -7.43
CA VAL A 200 38.61 18.53 -7.35
C VAL A 200 37.47 18.44 -8.37
N GLU A 201 37.22 17.24 -8.93
CA GLU A 201 36.17 17.01 -9.91
C GLU A 201 34.75 17.29 -9.36
N GLY A 202 33.87 17.88 -10.19
CA GLY A 202 32.56 18.39 -9.79
C GLY A 202 31.67 17.39 -9.04
N ILE A 203 31.65 16.11 -9.44
CA ILE A 203 30.86 15.07 -8.72
C ILE A 203 31.40 14.82 -7.31
N VAL A 204 32.70 14.95 -7.09
CA VAL A 204 33.33 14.80 -5.77
C VAL A 204 33.08 16.05 -4.92
N VAL A 205 33.08 17.24 -5.50
CA VAL A 205 32.65 18.49 -4.81
C VAL A 205 31.18 18.40 -4.38
N VAL A 206 30.28 17.96 -5.26
CA VAL A 206 28.87 17.71 -4.89
C VAL A 206 28.77 16.67 -3.78
N THR A 207 29.59 15.61 -3.83
CA THR A 207 29.64 14.58 -2.78
C THR A 207 30.08 15.15 -1.43
N THR A 208 31.14 15.96 -1.35
CA THR A 208 31.61 16.51 -0.06
C THR A 208 30.60 17.47 0.57
N TRP A 209 29.88 18.26 -0.24
CA TRP A 209 28.76 19.06 0.25
C TRP A 209 27.59 18.20 0.75
N ILE A 210 27.29 17.07 0.09
CA ILE A 210 26.30 16.09 0.54
C ILE A 210 26.73 15.42 1.86
N GLU A 211 27.98 14.97 1.98
CA GLU A 211 28.55 14.40 3.20
C GLU A 211 28.49 15.38 4.38
N LYS A 212 28.75 16.68 4.14
CA LYS A 212 28.58 17.74 5.13
C LYS A 212 27.13 17.88 5.58
N ILE A 213 26.17 17.94 4.64
CA ILE A 213 24.73 18.01 4.96
C ILE A 213 24.28 16.76 5.74
N LEU A 214 24.75 15.57 5.39
CA LEU A 214 24.46 14.32 6.11
C LEU A 214 25.02 14.32 7.52
N THR A 215 26.23 14.86 7.70
CA THR A 215 26.90 15.00 9.01
C THR A 215 26.16 16.00 9.91
N ASP A 216 25.75 17.16 9.38
CA ASP A 216 24.91 18.14 10.09
C ASP A 216 23.56 17.55 10.51
N LEU A 217 23.04 16.58 9.75
CA LEU A 217 21.85 15.81 10.05
C LEU A 217 22.10 14.58 10.95
N LYS A 218 23.35 14.27 11.32
CA LYS A 218 23.77 13.02 11.99
C LYS A 218 23.33 11.73 11.28
N VAL A 219 23.08 11.78 9.98
CA VAL A 219 22.87 10.55 9.19
C VAL A 219 24.22 9.89 9.03
N GLN A 220 24.37 8.64 9.46
CA GLN A 220 25.63 7.91 9.30
C GLN A 220 25.85 7.65 7.81
N HIS A 221 27.05 7.93 7.30
CA HIS A 221 27.40 7.73 5.90
C HIS A 221 28.81 7.15 5.77
N LYS A 222 29.04 6.39 4.70
CA LYS A 222 30.35 5.82 4.32
C LYS A 222 30.46 5.76 2.80
N ARG A 223 31.61 6.15 2.23
CA ARG A 223 31.93 5.87 0.82
C ARG A 223 32.07 4.36 0.60
N ILE A 224 31.57 3.87 -0.54
CA ILE A 224 31.66 2.47 -1.00
C ILE A 224 32.37 2.43 -2.36
N PRO A 225 33.17 1.40 -2.69
CA PRO A 225 33.77 1.23 -4.01
C PRO A 225 32.73 1.29 -5.15
N CYS A 226 33.03 2.09 -6.17
CA CYS A 226 32.11 2.49 -7.23
C CYS A 226 32.83 2.61 -8.59
N GLY A 227 32.09 2.89 -9.66
CA GLY A 227 32.64 3.11 -11.00
C GLY A 227 33.52 4.37 -11.13
N ARG A 228 34.18 4.54 -12.29
CA ARG A 228 35.11 5.65 -12.55
C ARG A 228 34.45 7.04 -12.68
N GLU A 229 33.15 7.08 -12.97
CA GLU A 229 32.39 8.32 -13.24
C GLU A 229 31.26 8.55 -12.22
N GLU A 230 31.35 7.88 -11.06
CA GLU A 230 30.38 7.96 -9.98
C GLU A 230 31.05 7.92 -8.61
N VAL A 231 30.36 8.44 -7.59
CA VAL A 231 30.75 8.32 -6.17
C VAL A 231 29.58 7.77 -5.38
N SER A 232 29.78 6.66 -4.67
CA SER A 232 28.72 5.98 -3.91
C SER A 232 28.86 6.17 -2.40
N LEU A 233 27.77 6.60 -1.75
CA LEU A 233 27.61 6.72 -0.30
C LEU A 233 26.56 5.72 0.20
N PHE A 234 26.91 4.89 1.19
CA PHE A 234 25.93 4.09 1.93
C PHE A 234 25.48 4.85 3.17
N LEU A 235 24.18 5.10 3.27
CA LEU A 235 23.57 5.93 4.31
C LEU A 235 22.76 5.08 5.28
N THR A 236 22.91 5.31 6.58
CA THR A 236 22.10 4.70 7.65
C THR A 236 21.47 5.81 8.50
N ALA A 237 20.15 5.97 8.39
CA ALA A 237 19.39 6.99 9.09
C ALA A 237 18.80 6.41 10.39
N ILE A 238 19.32 6.85 11.54
CA ILE A 238 18.90 6.38 12.88
C ILE A 238 17.78 7.26 13.44
N GLU A 239 17.92 8.59 13.38
CA GLU A 239 16.90 9.55 13.84
C GLU A 239 16.38 10.44 12.70
N ASN A 240 15.15 10.95 12.85
CA ASN A 240 14.53 11.86 11.88
C ASN A 240 14.87 13.32 12.20
N SER A 241 16.06 13.73 11.78
CA SER A 241 16.64 15.04 12.04
C SER A 241 16.20 16.12 11.05
N TRP A 242 15.93 15.76 9.79
CA TRP A 242 15.63 16.71 8.70
C TRP A 242 14.22 17.31 8.76
N ILE A 243 13.23 16.60 9.34
CA ILE A 243 11.86 17.10 9.45
C ILE A 243 11.70 18.09 10.62
N HIS A 244 10.81 19.08 10.42
CA HIS A 244 10.49 20.14 11.38
C HIS A 244 11.69 21.00 11.84
N LEU A 245 12.84 20.97 11.16
CA LEU A 245 14.03 21.73 11.57
C LEU A 245 13.77 23.24 11.74
N ARG A 246 12.93 23.86 10.90
CA ARG A 246 12.49 25.27 11.04
C ARG A 246 11.65 25.51 12.30
N ARG A 247 10.84 24.52 12.71
CA ARG A 247 10.04 24.53 13.95
C ARG A 247 10.96 24.33 15.16
N LYS A 248 11.79 23.28 15.18
CA LYS A 248 12.82 23.02 16.21
C LYS A 248 13.83 24.17 16.38
N ARG A 249 14.10 24.97 15.34
CA ARG A 249 14.93 26.20 15.43
C ARG A 249 14.17 27.37 16.04
N ARG A 250 12.89 27.58 15.67
CA ARG A 250 12.01 28.58 16.30
C ARG A 250 11.75 28.26 17.77
N GLU A 251 11.50 27.01 18.11
CA GLU A 251 11.30 26.54 19.49
C GLU A 251 12.56 26.73 20.33
N ARG A 252 13.76 26.41 19.83
CA ARG A 252 15.01 26.73 20.55
C ARG A 252 15.27 28.23 20.71
N VAL A 253 14.97 29.05 19.70
CA VAL A 253 15.04 30.53 19.82
C VAL A 253 14.00 31.07 20.81
N ARG A 254 12.85 30.40 20.95
CA ARG A 254 11.82 30.73 21.94
C ARG A 254 12.29 30.37 23.35
N GLN A 255 12.75 29.14 23.55
CA GLN A 255 13.33 28.67 24.82
C GLN A 255 14.49 29.56 25.27
N LEU A 256 15.40 29.96 24.37
CA LEU A 256 16.50 30.89 24.67
C LEU A 256 16.04 32.32 25.03
N ARG A 257 14.80 32.71 24.74
CA ARG A 257 14.16 33.95 25.21
C ARG A 257 13.33 33.75 26.49
N GLU A 258 12.99 32.51 26.81
CA GLU A 258 12.21 32.10 27.99
C GLU A 258 13.11 31.62 29.15
N VAL A 259 14.44 31.53 28.96
CA VAL A 259 15.41 31.45 30.06
C VAL A 259 15.34 32.75 30.89
N PRO A 260 15.28 32.69 32.22
CA PRO A 260 15.38 33.88 33.06
C PRO A 260 16.63 34.70 32.72
N ARG A 261 16.48 36.01 32.56
CA ARG A 261 17.64 36.91 32.68
C ARG A 261 18.21 36.75 34.09
N ALA A 262 19.52 36.98 34.22
CA ALA A 262 20.15 37.09 35.52
C ALA A 262 19.38 38.12 36.36
N PRO A 263 19.14 37.85 37.67
CA PRO A 263 18.52 38.82 38.57
C PRO A 263 19.22 40.18 38.49
N GLU A 264 18.47 41.27 38.62
CA GLU A 264 18.98 42.63 38.38
C GLU A 264 20.10 42.99 39.36
N ASP A 265 20.05 42.45 40.58
CA ASP A 265 21.13 42.46 41.58
C ASP A 265 22.45 41.82 41.09
N VAL A 266 22.39 40.75 40.29
CA VAL A 266 23.59 40.11 39.70
C VAL A 266 24.14 40.94 38.55
N ILE A 267 23.28 41.64 37.79
CA ILE A 267 23.70 42.54 36.72
C ILE A 267 24.34 43.79 37.32
N LEU A 268 23.68 44.42 38.30
CA LEU A 268 24.20 45.56 39.03
C LEU A 268 25.53 45.23 39.73
N ALA A 269 25.67 44.08 40.39
CA ALA A 269 26.94 43.67 41.01
C ALA A 269 28.09 43.43 40.01
N LEU A 270 27.78 43.21 38.71
CA LEU A 270 28.78 43.13 37.63
C LEU A 270 29.08 44.50 37.00
N GLU A 271 28.16 45.45 37.09
CA GLU A 271 28.34 46.83 36.61
C GLU A 271 29.02 47.72 37.68
N GLU A 272 28.71 47.54 38.96
CA GLU A 272 29.44 48.13 40.11
C GLU A 272 30.90 47.68 40.13
N ARG A 273 31.18 46.41 39.80
CA ARG A 273 32.55 45.90 39.62
C ARG A 273 33.29 46.48 38.41
N LYS A 274 32.61 47.24 37.54
CA LYS A 274 33.22 48.02 36.45
C LYS A 274 33.27 49.52 36.74
N SER A 275 32.48 50.04 37.69
CA SER A 275 32.29 51.48 37.88
C SER A 275 33.18 52.11 38.95
N THR A 276 33.99 51.35 39.70
CA THR A 276 35.01 51.91 40.59
C THR A 276 36.14 52.58 39.79
N PRO A 277 36.28 53.92 39.81
CA PRO A 277 37.32 54.58 39.01
C PRO A 277 38.66 54.53 39.73
N LYS A 278 39.75 54.35 38.98
CA LYS A 278 41.05 54.90 39.39
C LYS A 278 41.17 56.30 38.83
N GLU A 279 41.36 57.27 39.71
CA GLU A 279 41.60 58.66 39.35
C GLU A 279 42.93 58.79 38.58
N LEU A 280 42.94 59.60 37.52
CA LEU A 280 43.83 60.75 37.34
C LEU A 280 43.65 61.36 35.94
N SER A 281 43.40 62.68 35.89
CA SER A 281 43.77 63.68 34.85
C SER A 281 43.71 63.33 33.34
N SER A 282 43.29 64.19 32.42
CA SER A 282 42.65 65.53 32.49
C SER A 282 42.45 66.02 31.04
N GLY A 283 41.35 66.69 30.72
CA GLY A 283 41.15 67.33 29.41
C GLY A 283 39.70 67.74 29.18
N GLN A 284 39.49 68.95 28.66
CA GLN A 284 38.16 69.54 28.42
C GLN A 284 37.91 69.67 26.91
N ASP A 285 36.67 69.42 26.50
CA ASP A 285 35.81 70.29 25.65
C ASP A 285 34.61 69.45 25.15
N MET A 286 33.34 69.84 25.27
CA MET A 286 32.59 71.10 25.06
C MET A 286 31.88 71.20 23.70
N THR A 287 30.57 70.93 23.77
CA THR A 287 29.46 71.59 23.03
C THR A 287 29.29 71.47 21.50
N HIS A 288 28.28 70.68 21.11
CA HIS A 288 26.94 71.16 20.65
C HIS A 288 26.70 71.57 19.17
N CYS A 289 25.64 70.95 18.60
CA CYS A 289 24.58 71.53 17.75
C CYS A 289 24.59 71.41 16.19
N LEU A 290 23.36 71.57 15.67
CA LEU A 290 22.86 71.75 14.28
C LEU A 290 23.06 70.55 13.32
N GLN A 291 22.04 69.91 12.73
CA GLN A 291 20.76 70.33 12.09
C GLN A 291 20.93 70.75 10.62
N GLU A 292 20.33 69.98 9.70
CA GLU A 292 19.97 70.41 8.34
C GLU A 292 18.67 69.71 7.87
N SER A 293 18.11 70.06 6.70
CA SER A 293 16.65 70.04 6.48
C SER A 293 16.16 69.82 5.03
N ALA A 294 14.82 69.87 4.85
CA ALA A 294 14.01 69.63 3.64
C ALA A 294 13.80 68.14 3.29
N LEU A 295 12.60 67.57 3.06
CA LEU A 295 11.28 68.01 2.56
C LEU A 295 11.20 68.32 1.05
N CYS A 296 10.50 67.44 0.31
CA CYS A 296 9.32 67.81 -0.48
C CYS A 296 8.53 66.57 -0.95
N GLY A 297 7.23 66.76 -1.22
CA GLY A 297 6.29 65.81 -1.81
C GLY A 297 4.91 66.49 -1.94
N LEU A 298 3.98 65.94 -2.75
CA LEU A 298 2.54 66.25 -2.75
C LEU A 298 1.77 65.35 -3.76
N ASP A 299 0.43 65.43 -3.74
CA ASP A 299 -0.52 64.38 -4.18
C ASP A 299 -1.55 64.83 -5.26
N VAL A 300 -2.11 63.84 -6.00
CA VAL A 300 -3.56 63.57 -6.34
C VAL A 300 -4.47 64.72 -6.88
N PRO A 301 -5.26 64.55 -7.98
CA PRO A 301 -6.65 64.03 -7.89
C PRO A 301 -7.27 63.32 -9.15
N GLU A 302 -8.60 63.11 -9.12
CA GLU A 302 -9.44 62.16 -9.88
C GLU A 302 -10.23 62.75 -11.10
N GLY A 303 -11.02 61.93 -11.83
CA GLY A 303 -11.99 62.35 -12.88
C GLY A 303 -12.74 61.20 -13.60
N GLU A 304 -13.92 61.43 -14.19
CA GLU A 304 -14.92 60.38 -14.59
C GLU A 304 -15.39 60.36 -16.07
N SER A 305 -15.97 59.20 -16.49
CA SER A 305 -17.01 59.01 -17.55
C SER A 305 -16.59 59.05 -19.05
N ALA A 306 -17.34 58.56 -20.08
CA ALA A 306 -18.67 57.90 -20.14
C ALA A 306 -18.92 57.01 -21.41
N ALA A 307 -19.75 55.96 -21.26
CA ALA A 307 -20.85 55.47 -22.16
C ALA A 307 -20.66 54.90 -23.61
N VAL A 308 -21.75 54.24 -24.07
CA VAL A 308 -22.11 53.66 -25.42
C VAL A 308 -21.47 52.30 -25.81
N GLY A 309 -22.20 51.25 -26.23
CA GLY A 309 -23.67 50.99 -26.30
C GLY A 309 -24.04 49.74 -27.15
N GLY A 310 -25.17 49.04 -26.86
CA GLY A 310 -25.68 47.92 -27.69
C GLY A 310 -26.74 46.99 -27.04
N HIS A 311 -27.81 46.62 -27.75
CA HIS A 311 -28.96 45.77 -27.30
C HIS A 311 -28.60 44.26 -27.15
N CYS A 312 -29.20 43.45 -26.25
CA CYS A 312 -30.61 43.00 -26.07
C CYS A 312 -31.08 42.02 -27.19
N PHE A 313 -31.88 40.94 -27.01
CA PHE A 313 -32.81 40.44 -25.97
C PHE A 313 -32.45 38.97 -25.56
N SER A 314 -33.22 38.07 -24.88
CA SER A 314 -34.66 37.97 -24.52
C SER A 314 -34.97 37.03 -23.32
N GLN A 315 -36.27 36.75 -23.10
CA GLN A 315 -36.90 35.80 -22.15
C GLN A 315 -36.96 34.35 -22.72
N LYS A 316 -37.52 33.28 -22.10
CA LYS A 316 -38.39 33.14 -20.89
C LYS A 316 -38.37 31.71 -20.29
N LEU A 317 -38.84 31.59 -19.05
CA LEU A 317 -39.30 30.35 -18.41
C LEU A 317 -40.74 29.99 -18.86
N LEU A 318 -41.13 28.71 -18.81
CA LEU A 318 -42.53 28.28 -18.57
C LEU A 318 -42.59 26.79 -18.19
N CYS A 319 -43.59 26.42 -17.39
CA CYS A 319 -43.87 25.06 -16.91
C CYS A 319 -45.39 24.78 -16.98
N GLN A 320 -45.75 23.51 -17.12
CA GLN A 320 -47.03 22.86 -16.79
C GLN A 320 -46.65 21.38 -16.54
N GLU A 321 -46.87 20.77 -15.37
CA GLU A 321 -48.14 20.44 -14.68
C GLU A 321 -48.93 19.31 -15.34
N GLU A 322 -49.02 18.17 -14.64
CA GLU A 322 -50.29 17.46 -14.39
C GLU A 322 -50.12 16.45 -13.23
N THR A 323 -51.20 16.20 -12.48
CA THR A 323 -51.33 15.22 -11.38
C THR A 323 -52.77 14.70 -11.34
N PRO A 324 -53.00 13.39 -11.13
CA PRO A 324 -53.57 12.92 -9.84
C PRO A 324 -52.96 11.55 -9.42
N GLU A 325 -53.24 10.90 -8.28
CA GLU A 325 -54.11 11.17 -7.11
C GLU A 325 -53.53 10.47 -5.84
N ALA A 326 -54.29 10.38 -4.74
CA ALA A 326 -53.92 9.62 -3.53
C ALA A 326 -55.12 8.88 -2.90
N MET A 327 -54.87 7.92 -2.01
CA MET A 327 -55.88 7.39 -1.08
C MET A 327 -55.23 6.82 0.20
N GLU A 328 -55.86 7.06 1.35
CA GLU A 328 -55.48 6.60 2.71
C GLU A 328 -56.13 5.21 2.98
N ASP A 329 -55.92 4.44 4.06
CA ASP A 329 -55.44 4.64 5.44
C ASP A 329 -54.73 3.32 5.93
N GLU A 330 -54.42 2.94 7.18
CA GLU A 330 -54.62 3.45 8.56
C GLU A 330 -53.45 2.92 9.46
N ARG A 331 -53.53 3.21 10.78
CA ARG A 331 -52.70 2.84 11.93
C ARG A 331 -52.78 1.37 12.39
N ASP A 332 -51.73 0.91 13.08
CA ASP A 332 -51.78 0.72 14.55
C ASP A 332 -50.39 0.62 15.22
N GLU A 333 -50.29 1.00 16.50
CA GLU A 333 -49.09 0.83 17.34
C GLU A 333 -49.25 -0.35 18.31
N GLU A 334 -48.16 -1.04 18.66
CA GLU A 334 -47.94 -1.40 20.07
C GLU A 334 -46.46 -1.52 20.45
N ARG A 335 -46.18 -1.67 21.74
CA ARG A 335 -45.01 -1.08 22.40
C ARG A 335 -44.39 -2.03 23.43
N GLY A 336 -43.12 -2.37 23.28
CA GLY A 336 -42.39 -3.21 24.23
C GLY A 336 -40.88 -3.00 24.17
N GLY A 337 -40.31 -2.40 25.22
CA GLY A 337 -38.86 -2.22 25.38
C GLY A 337 -38.33 -2.95 26.61
N MET A 338 -37.03 -3.24 26.63
CA MET A 338 -36.28 -3.64 27.81
C MET A 338 -34.85 -3.12 27.72
N GLU A 339 -34.35 -2.54 28.81
CA GLU A 339 -32.99 -1.99 28.92
C GLU A 339 -32.06 -2.92 29.70
N ALA A 340 -30.76 -2.71 29.50
CA ALA A 340 -29.65 -2.90 30.45
C ALA A 340 -29.52 -4.22 31.27
N MET A 341 -28.34 -4.84 31.14
CA MET A 341 -27.51 -5.17 32.30
C MET A 341 -26.02 -5.26 31.89
N GLU A 342 -25.12 -4.73 32.70
CA GLU A 342 -23.67 -4.87 32.53
C GLU A 342 -23.08 -6.04 33.33
N SER A 343 -21.81 -6.36 33.02
CA SER A 343 -20.80 -6.89 33.96
C SER A 343 -20.91 -8.35 34.41
N CYS A 344 -19.84 -9.13 34.18
CA CYS A 344 -18.86 -9.37 35.24
C CYS A 344 -17.56 -10.01 34.73
N LYS A 345 -16.44 -9.75 35.42
CA LYS A 345 -15.19 -10.50 35.28
C LYS A 345 -15.14 -11.62 36.32
N GLY A 346 -14.56 -12.76 35.95
CA GLY A 346 -14.16 -13.84 36.86
C GLY A 346 -12.85 -14.46 36.38
N SER A 347 -12.04 -15.02 37.28
CA SER A 347 -10.73 -15.60 36.97
C SER A 347 -10.36 -16.67 37.99
N SER A 348 -9.23 -17.36 37.76
CA SER A 348 -8.64 -18.44 38.57
C SER A 348 -9.27 -19.84 38.39
N ASN A 349 -8.54 -20.96 38.49
CA ASN A 349 -7.07 -21.11 38.47
C ASN A 349 -6.61 -22.55 38.13
N GLY A 350 -5.37 -22.65 37.62
CA GLY A 350 -4.52 -23.84 37.65
C GLY A 350 -4.61 -24.80 36.45
N ALA A 351 -3.64 -25.71 36.26
CA ALA A 351 -2.21 -25.71 36.66
C ALA A 351 -1.54 -26.95 36.05
N GLN A 352 -0.41 -26.78 35.35
CA GLN A 352 0.49 -27.87 34.88
C GLN A 352 -0.18 -28.88 33.90
N ASP A 353 0.53 -29.70 33.11
CA ASP A 353 1.98 -29.89 32.93
C ASP A 353 2.49 -29.33 31.58
N GLY A 354 3.80 -29.47 31.32
CA GLY A 354 4.37 -29.24 29.98
C GLY A 354 5.67 -30.01 29.79
N GLU A 355 5.89 -30.52 28.57
CA GLU A 355 7.16 -31.14 28.18
C GLU A 355 7.51 -30.82 26.71
N ALA A 356 8.74 -31.16 26.31
CA ALA A 356 9.50 -30.48 25.26
C ALA A 356 8.91 -30.48 23.83
N SER A 357 9.21 -29.41 23.09
CA SER A 357 9.33 -29.45 21.63
C SER A 357 10.43 -28.48 21.20
N GLU A 358 11.49 -29.01 20.60
CA GLU A 358 12.70 -28.26 20.26
C GLU A 358 12.46 -27.22 19.15
N LYS A 359 13.08 -26.05 19.29
CA LYS A 359 13.23 -25.07 18.21
C LYS A 359 14.69 -24.64 18.15
N GLY A 360 15.37 -24.98 17.05
CA GLY A 360 16.77 -24.65 16.86
C GLY A 360 17.03 -23.14 16.81
N ASP A 361 18.21 -22.75 17.30
CA ASP A 361 18.60 -21.35 17.43
C ASP A 361 18.68 -20.61 16.09
N HIS A 362 17.84 -19.58 15.95
CA HIS A 362 18.19 -18.44 15.12
C HIS A 362 18.95 -17.43 15.99
N LEU A 363 20.27 -17.37 15.83
CA LEU A 363 21.14 -16.39 16.46
C LEU A 363 20.76 -14.97 15.99
N ASP A 364 19.95 -14.27 16.77
CA ASP A 364 19.48 -12.91 16.45
C ASP A 364 20.56 -11.87 16.78
N GLY A 365 21.36 -11.53 15.76
CA GLY A 365 22.49 -10.61 15.86
C GLY A 365 22.07 -9.15 16.00
N ALA A 366 21.67 -8.74 17.20
CA ALA A 366 21.51 -7.36 17.71
C ALA A 366 21.31 -6.27 16.62
N ALA A 367 20.15 -6.27 15.97
CA ALA A 367 19.82 -5.26 14.97
C ALA A 367 19.62 -3.87 15.62
N GLY A 368 20.64 -3.01 15.54
CA GLY A 368 20.55 -1.62 16.00
C GLY A 368 19.40 -0.87 15.32
N HIS A 369 18.70 0.00 16.05
CA HIS A 369 17.44 0.59 15.60
C HIS A 369 17.65 1.70 14.54
N TYR A 370 17.32 1.44 13.27
CA TYR A 370 17.34 2.42 12.16
C TYR A 370 15.96 2.64 11.52
N LEU A 371 15.75 3.85 11.00
CA LEU A 371 14.58 4.21 10.19
C LEU A 371 14.68 3.63 8.78
N PHE A 372 15.84 3.79 8.14
CA PHE A 372 16.17 3.18 6.84
C PHE A 372 17.67 3.20 6.54
N LYS A 373 18.07 2.37 5.58
CA LYS A 373 19.38 2.43 4.91
C LYS A 373 19.19 2.55 3.40
N CYS A 374 20.06 3.29 2.74
CA CYS A 374 20.01 3.48 1.29
C CYS A 374 21.41 3.65 0.68
N LEU A 375 21.55 3.31 -0.60
CA LEU A 375 22.73 3.60 -1.39
C LEU A 375 22.46 4.85 -2.22
N MET A 376 23.28 5.88 -2.05
CA MET A 376 23.24 7.10 -2.81
C MET A 376 24.41 7.12 -3.80
N ASN A 377 24.13 7.24 -5.10
CA ASN A 377 25.16 7.37 -6.14
C ASN A 377 25.12 8.80 -6.69
N ILE A 378 26.26 9.48 -6.73
CA ILE A 378 26.45 10.76 -7.42
C ILE A 378 27.18 10.46 -8.72
N LYS A 379 26.46 10.46 -9.85
CA LYS A 379 26.97 10.12 -11.17
C LYS A 379 27.21 11.37 -12.00
N LYS A 380 28.21 11.35 -12.88
CA LYS A 380 28.41 12.36 -13.91
C LYS A 380 27.51 12.05 -15.11
N GLU A 381 26.71 13.00 -15.57
CA GLU A 381 25.89 12.86 -16.77
C GLU A 381 26.02 14.12 -17.63
N ALA A 382 26.85 14.03 -18.68
CA ALA A 382 27.37 15.17 -19.44
C ALA A 382 28.03 16.24 -18.53
N ASP A 383 27.53 17.47 -18.54
CA ASP A 383 28.01 18.59 -17.70
C ASP A 383 27.38 18.62 -16.29
N ASP A 384 26.38 17.78 -16.03
CA ASP A 384 25.59 17.75 -14.79
C ASP A 384 26.00 16.58 -13.88
N ALA A 385 25.55 16.62 -12.62
CA ALA A 385 25.62 15.47 -11.70
C ALA A 385 24.22 14.97 -11.34
N VAL A 386 23.98 13.66 -11.50
CA VAL A 386 22.72 13.01 -11.11
C VAL A 386 22.91 12.25 -9.81
N VAL A 387 22.11 12.61 -8.81
CA VAL A 387 22.09 11.95 -7.51
C VAL A 387 20.94 10.94 -7.48
N GLU A 388 21.27 9.66 -7.49
CA GLU A 388 20.34 8.54 -7.32
C GLU A 388 20.28 8.12 -5.85
N MET A 389 19.09 7.82 -5.32
CA MET A 389 18.90 7.16 -4.02
C MET A 389 18.15 5.83 -4.19
N HIS A 390 18.87 4.73 -3.97
CA HIS A 390 18.38 3.36 -4.02
C HIS A 390 18.01 2.88 -2.61
N TRP A 391 16.78 2.40 -2.45
CA TRP A 391 16.30 1.86 -1.18
C TRP A 391 16.93 0.49 -0.92
N VAL A 392 17.56 0.31 0.25
CA VAL A 392 18.09 -0.99 0.68
C VAL A 392 17.11 -1.63 1.65
N GLU A 393 16.81 -0.95 2.76
CA GLU A 393 15.96 -1.48 3.84
C GLU A 393 15.43 -0.37 4.76
N GLY A 394 14.42 -0.66 5.59
CA GLY A 394 13.87 0.28 6.56
C GLY A 394 12.37 0.14 6.80
N GLN A 395 11.85 1.00 7.67
CA GLN A 395 10.45 1.00 8.11
C GLN A 395 9.52 1.78 7.15
N ASN A 396 9.98 2.90 6.59
CA ASN A 396 9.16 3.75 5.71
C ASN A 396 10.00 4.43 4.60
N ARG A 397 9.63 4.21 3.33
CA ARG A 397 10.32 4.79 2.15
C ARG A 397 10.12 6.29 2.00
N ASP A 398 9.06 6.87 2.53
CA ASP A 398 8.82 8.31 2.41
C ASP A 398 9.82 9.14 3.23
N LEU A 399 10.46 8.54 4.24
CA LEU A 399 11.60 9.13 4.94
C LEU A 399 12.80 9.34 3.99
N MET A 400 13.00 8.43 3.02
CA MET A 400 14.01 8.56 1.96
C MET A 400 13.63 9.64 0.94
N ASN A 401 12.34 9.72 0.56
CA ASN A 401 11.81 10.83 -0.27
C ASN A 401 12.05 12.19 0.39
N GLN A 402 11.81 12.29 1.70
CA GLN A 402 11.96 13.52 2.48
C GLN A 402 13.43 13.90 2.68
N LEU A 403 14.34 12.93 2.92
CA LEU A 403 15.78 13.19 2.99
C LEU A 403 16.32 13.65 1.62
N CYS A 404 15.93 12.98 0.54
CA CYS A 404 16.30 13.37 -0.83
C CYS A 404 15.89 14.82 -1.15
N THR A 405 14.64 15.18 -0.81
CA THR A 405 14.10 16.54 -1.00
C THR A 405 14.83 17.55 -0.12
N TYR A 406 15.18 17.19 1.12
CA TYR A 406 15.95 18.06 2.01
C TYR A 406 17.35 18.34 1.46
N ILE A 407 18.09 17.31 1.04
CA ILE A 407 19.46 17.45 0.52
C ILE A 407 19.48 18.34 -0.72
N ARG A 408 18.60 18.08 -1.70
CA ARG A 408 18.44 18.94 -2.90
C ARG A 408 18.18 20.39 -2.52
N ASN A 409 17.30 20.64 -1.56
CA ASN A 409 16.95 22.00 -1.11
C ASN A 409 18.08 22.70 -0.34
N GLN A 410 18.99 21.98 0.32
CA GLN A 410 20.17 22.57 0.95
C GLN A 410 21.27 22.86 -0.07
N ILE A 411 21.49 21.98 -1.07
CA ILE A 411 22.41 22.24 -2.19
C ILE A 411 22.04 23.54 -2.90
N LEU A 412 20.76 23.73 -3.23
CA LEU A 412 20.28 24.96 -3.87
C LEU A 412 20.44 26.21 -2.99
N ARG A 413 20.33 26.08 -1.66
CA ARG A 413 20.58 27.19 -0.72
C ARG A 413 22.06 27.53 -0.59
N LEU A 414 22.96 26.55 -0.63
CA LEU A 414 24.41 26.78 -0.59
C LEU A 414 24.89 27.59 -1.80
N VAL A 415 24.18 27.50 -2.93
CA VAL A 415 24.39 28.33 -4.12
C VAL A 415 23.69 29.69 -4.04
N ALA A 416 22.53 29.79 -3.37
CA ALA A 416 21.75 31.04 -3.21
C ALA A 416 22.03 31.84 -1.92
N SER A 417 23.15 31.58 -1.24
CA SER A 417 23.61 32.28 -0.01
C SER A 417 25.00 32.88 -0.15
#